data_AF-A0A3B8ZPH1-F1
#
_entry.id   AF-A0A3B8ZPH1-F1
#
_cell.length_a   1.000
_cell.length_b   1.000
_cell.length_c   1.000
_cell.angle_alpha   90.00
_cell.angle_beta   90.00
_cell.angle_gamma   90.00
#
_symmetry.space_group_name_H-M   'P 1'
#
loop_
_entity.id
_entity.type
_entity.pdbx_description
1 polymer ?
#
loop_
_entity_poly.entity_id
_entity_poly.type
_entity_poly.pdbx_seq_one_letter_code
_entity_poly.pdbx_strand_id
1 'polypeptide(L)'
;MKSIVNSDDNAYSKTEHTGDAPLQTTKSQSESADERKPFSGYRLSRLEVFNWGIFDGSVFVLPLSGQTTLLVGENGSGKSTLVDALLTLLVRPQGRNYNVAAGANKNERDERSYIRGAHDRTVGPDGRPQVQYLRSGVGQYSVLLATFANVHQQSGFTLCQVLYLNSESGVERIYAYCDGTRSIVDDLSQLTSGATLSRQLRERGFETTTSYTQYFHWWQRKLHLRSKAMDIFNQTVAVKDVQRLDMFIRQHMLERQPWSDRVAKLLAHFHELSEAHAMLVKARRQEELLRPVVESGRRYRQRSIELQAAQEQLAALPVYYARARSQLLEPCCAQWQQQIAFCSDEIQRLDAKLENLRTDIARLEVEIESAGGDRLKLLPSLIQQELQLAETKRDSRRRFEANLST
;
A
#
# COMPACT_ATOMS: atom_id res chain seq x y z
N MET A 1 87.56 -7.53 52.68
CA MET A 1 87.36 -6.17 53.24
C MET A 1 85.88 -5.83 53.07
N LYS A 2 85.05 -5.64 54.10
CA LYS A 2 85.24 -5.67 55.57
C LYS A 2 84.24 -6.65 56.23
N SER A 3 84.49 -7.02 57.48
CA SER A 3 83.70 -7.94 58.32
C SER A 3 83.20 -7.26 59.62
N ILE A 4 81.99 -7.61 60.08
CA ILE A 4 81.31 -7.32 61.37
C ILE A 4 80.26 -8.46 61.54
N VAL A 5 80.19 -9.38 62.53
CA VAL A 5 80.80 -9.58 63.87
C VAL A 5 80.25 -8.59 64.90
N ASN A 6 79.43 -8.92 65.92
CA ASN A 6 79.13 -10.16 66.69
C ASN A 6 77.66 -10.06 67.23
N SER A 7 76.85 -11.07 67.61
CA SER A 7 76.91 -12.23 68.56
C SER A 7 76.07 -12.00 69.84
N ASP A 8 75.81 -13.10 70.58
CA ASP A 8 75.20 -13.21 71.93
C ASP A 8 73.65 -13.11 71.98
N ASP A 9 72.88 -13.90 72.74
CA ASP A 9 73.13 -15.05 73.63
C ASP A 9 71.80 -15.89 73.70
N ASN A 10 71.77 -17.22 73.52
CA ASN A 10 72.11 -18.32 74.45
C ASN A 10 70.95 -18.79 75.36
N ALA A 11 70.44 -20.02 75.12
CA ALA A 11 69.78 -20.87 76.13
C ALA A 11 69.71 -22.34 75.64
N TYR A 12 70.09 -23.28 76.53
CA TYR A 12 70.23 -24.71 76.24
C TYR A 12 68.93 -25.52 76.45
N SER A 13 68.75 -26.58 75.65
CA SER A 13 68.43 -27.91 76.20
C SER A 13 68.93 -29.04 75.28
N LYS A 14 69.57 -30.04 75.88
CA LYS A 14 70.01 -31.29 75.23
C LYS A 14 69.08 -32.43 75.63
N THR A 15 68.74 -33.31 74.69
CA THR A 15 68.60 -34.76 74.94
C THR A 15 68.99 -35.51 73.67
N GLU A 16 69.96 -36.41 73.79
CA GLU A 16 70.47 -37.26 72.71
C GLU A 16 69.77 -38.63 72.74
N HIS A 17 69.34 -39.19 71.59
CA HIS A 17 69.52 -40.63 71.31
C HIS A 17 69.32 -41.00 69.82
N THR A 18 70.43 -41.43 69.21
CA THR A 18 70.59 -42.60 68.32
C THR A 18 69.47 -43.04 67.35
N GLY A 19 69.80 -43.16 66.06
CA GLY A 19 69.05 -44.00 65.10
C GLY A 19 69.41 -43.73 63.64
N ASP A 20 70.13 -44.66 63.00
CA ASP A 20 70.54 -44.56 61.59
C ASP A 20 69.43 -44.93 60.58
N ALA A 21 69.56 -44.37 59.37
CA ALA A 21 68.92 -44.76 58.10
C ALA A 21 67.39 -44.57 57.90
N PRO A 22 66.93 -44.52 56.64
CA PRO A 22 67.37 -43.62 55.55
C PRO A 22 66.27 -42.59 55.22
N LEU A 23 66.53 -41.65 54.31
CA LEU A 23 65.51 -40.68 53.85
C LEU A 23 64.27 -41.39 53.28
N GLN A 24 63.18 -41.40 54.04
CA GLN A 24 61.87 -41.72 53.51
C GLN A 24 61.45 -40.60 52.57
N THR A 25 61.11 -40.96 51.33
CA THR A 25 60.43 -40.07 50.40
C THR A 25 59.07 -39.70 50.98
N THR A 26 58.99 -38.52 51.60
CA THR A 26 57.71 -37.87 51.85
C THR A 26 56.98 -37.78 50.53
N LYS A 27 55.89 -38.56 50.40
CA LYS A 27 54.90 -38.36 49.35
C LYS A 27 54.24 -37.02 49.62
N SER A 28 54.89 -35.93 49.18
CA SER A 28 54.22 -34.67 48.94
C SER A 28 53.02 -34.98 48.07
N GLN A 29 51.84 -34.66 48.60
CA GLN A 29 50.58 -35.00 47.96
C GLN A 29 50.59 -34.43 46.55
N SER A 30 50.51 -35.31 45.56
CA SER A 30 50.28 -34.90 44.19
C SER A 30 48.85 -34.36 44.13
N GLU A 31 48.69 -33.06 44.35
CA GLU A 31 47.42 -32.37 44.13
C GLU A 31 46.97 -32.69 42.70
N SER A 32 45.80 -33.33 42.60
CA SER A 32 45.23 -33.82 41.36
C SER A 32 44.89 -32.64 40.45
N ALA A 33 45.76 -32.38 39.46
CA ALA A 33 45.71 -31.18 38.63
C ALA A 33 44.54 -31.12 37.60
N ASP A 34 43.52 -31.99 37.71
CA ASP A 34 42.49 -32.14 36.67
C ASP A 34 41.04 -32.40 37.18
N GLU A 35 40.60 -31.67 38.21
CA GLU A 35 39.16 -31.42 38.47
C GLU A 35 38.71 -30.03 37.97
N ARG A 36 39.20 -29.61 36.80
CA ARG A 36 38.62 -28.45 36.11
C ARG A 36 37.23 -28.85 35.62
N LYS A 37 36.18 -28.30 36.23
CA LYS A 37 34.78 -28.47 35.80
C LYS A 37 34.70 -28.43 34.28
N PRO A 38 34.11 -29.44 33.61
CA PRO A 38 34.03 -29.45 32.15
C PRO A 38 33.40 -28.14 31.70
N PHE A 39 34.05 -27.47 30.75
CA PHE A 39 33.58 -26.15 30.32
C PHE A 39 32.28 -26.27 29.51
N SER A 40 31.36 -25.33 29.71
CA SER A 40 30.09 -25.31 29.00
C SER A 40 30.22 -24.88 27.53
N GLY A 41 29.33 -25.43 26.69
CA GLY A 41 29.20 -25.08 25.28
C GLY A 41 30.00 -25.97 24.31
N TYR A 42 29.78 -25.76 23.02
CA TYR A 42 30.54 -26.44 21.97
C TYR A 42 31.93 -25.83 21.84
N ARG A 43 32.95 -26.69 21.79
CA ARG A 43 34.36 -26.30 21.73
C ARG A 43 35.06 -27.05 20.62
N LEU A 44 36.02 -26.40 19.97
CA LEU A 44 36.83 -27.00 18.93
C LEU A 44 37.69 -28.13 19.54
N SER A 45 37.35 -29.37 19.20
CA SER A 45 37.98 -30.58 19.73
C SER A 45 39.14 -31.03 18.84
N ARG A 46 38.96 -30.93 17.52
CA ARG A 46 39.94 -31.37 16.52
C ARG A 46 39.87 -30.51 15.28
N LEU A 47 41.02 -30.18 14.72
CA LEU A 47 41.17 -29.59 13.39
C LEU A 47 41.97 -30.57 12.53
N GLU A 48 41.47 -30.88 11.34
CA GLU A 48 42.11 -31.78 10.38
C GLU A 48 42.28 -31.05 9.05
N VAL A 49 43.45 -31.25 8.43
CA VAL A 49 43.91 -30.46 7.30
C VAL A 49 44.58 -31.38 6.28
N PHE A 50 44.14 -31.30 5.03
CA PHE A 50 44.73 -32.01 3.89
C PHE A 50 45.04 -31.01 2.77
N ASN A 51 46.26 -31.11 2.21
CA ASN A 51 46.73 -30.32 1.07
C ASN A 51 46.50 -28.80 1.19
N TRP A 52 46.91 -28.18 2.30
CA TRP A 52 46.68 -26.76 2.60
C TRP A 52 47.94 -26.04 3.07
N GLY A 53 48.33 -24.98 2.36
CA GLY A 53 49.62 -24.32 2.55
C GLY A 53 50.76 -25.34 2.48
N ILE A 54 51.62 -25.37 3.50
CA ILE A 54 52.77 -26.28 3.57
C ILE A 54 52.40 -27.73 3.87
N PHE A 55 51.17 -28.00 4.33
CA PHE A 55 50.70 -29.35 4.62
C PHE A 55 50.33 -30.03 3.30
N ASP A 56 50.96 -31.17 2.99
CA ASP A 56 50.84 -31.85 1.71
C ASP A 56 50.90 -33.38 1.84
N GLY A 57 50.26 -34.09 0.91
CA GLY A 57 50.35 -35.54 0.74
C GLY A 57 49.74 -36.43 1.84
N SER A 58 49.38 -35.86 2.99
CA SER A 58 48.85 -36.58 4.15
C SER A 58 47.85 -35.73 4.94
N VAL A 59 47.02 -36.38 5.76
CA VAL A 59 46.07 -35.72 6.66
C VAL A 59 46.79 -35.35 7.96
N PHE A 60 46.86 -34.06 8.25
CA PHE A 60 47.41 -33.53 9.49
C PHE A 60 46.28 -33.32 10.50
N VAL A 61 46.41 -33.94 11.67
CA VAL A 61 45.41 -33.90 12.75
C VAL A 61 45.97 -33.08 13.92
N LEU A 62 45.27 -32.02 14.30
CA LEU A 62 45.57 -31.20 15.47
C LEU A 62 44.53 -31.50 16.57
N PRO A 63 44.88 -32.29 17.61
CA PRO A 63 44.02 -32.50 18.77
C PRO A 63 44.06 -31.27 19.67
N LEU A 64 42.91 -30.59 19.78
CA LEU A 64 42.73 -29.37 20.57
C LEU A 64 41.99 -29.65 21.89
N SER A 65 41.28 -30.77 21.97
CA SER A 65 40.60 -31.29 23.16
C SER A 65 39.64 -30.30 23.85
N GLY A 66 39.18 -29.27 23.14
CA GLY A 66 38.37 -28.20 23.69
C GLY A 66 39.07 -27.35 24.77
N GLN A 67 40.41 -27.32 24.79
CA GLN A 67 41.18 -26.50 25.73
C GLN A 67 42.00 -25.42 25.00
N THR A 68 42.77 -24.64 25.75
CA THR A 68 43.73 -23.68 25.18
C THR A 68 44.94 -24.44 24.63
N THR A 69 45.18 -24.35 23.33
CA THR A 69 46.35 -24.96 22.68
C THR A 69 47.36 -23.90 22.26
N LEU A 70 48.63 -24.08 22.65
CA LEU A 70 49.74 -23.24 22.22
C LEU A 70 50.47 -23.90 21.04
N LEU A 71 50.53 -23.23 19.89
CA LEU A 71 51.31 -23.68 18.74
C LEU A 71 52.73 -23.10 18.80
N VAL A 72 53.72 -23.95 19.06
CA VAL A 72 55.15 -23.58 19.13
C VAL A 72 55.90 -24.18 17.93
N GLY A 73 56.94 -23.48 17.45
CA GLY A 73 57.81 -23.92 16.36
C GLY A 73 58.50 -22.74 15.67
N GLU A 74 59.38 -23.00 14.70
CA GLU A 74 60.17 -21.97 14.00
C GLU A 74 59.35 -21.11 13.03
N ASN A 75 59.89 -19.97 12.59
CA ASN A 75 59.25 -19.17 11.55
C ASN A 75 59.20 -19.97 10.24
N GLY A 76 58.04 -19.96 9.57
CA GLY A 76 57.79 -20.82 8.41
C GLY A 76 57.10 -22.16 8.72
N SER A 77 57.11 -22.63 9.97
CA SER A 77 56.61 -23.97 10.37
C SER A 77 55.08 -24.21 10.27
N GLY A 78 54.34 -23.41 9.51
CA GLY A 78 52.91 -23.62 9.24
C GLY A 78 51.93 -23.25 10.37
N LYS A 79 52.38 -22.68 11.50
CA LYS A 79 51.48 -22.26 12.60
C LYS A 79 50.36 -21.33 12.12
N SER A 80 50.71 -20.23 11.44
CA SER A 80 49.74 -19.29 10.86
C SER A 80 48.84 -19.98 9.83
N THR A 81 49.38 -20.93 9.05
CA THR A 81 48.62 -21.72 8.06
C THR A 81 47.49 -22.54 8.71
N LEU A 82 47.66 -23.05 9.92
CA LEU A 82 46.60 -23.74 10.68
C LEU A 82 45.56 -22.76 11.22
N VAL A 83 45.95 -21.57 11.66
CA VAL A 83 45.02 -20.50 12.05
C VAL A 83 44.22 -20.01 10.84
N ASP A 84 44.88 -19.83 9.69
CA ASP A 84 44.27 -19.49 8.41
C ASP A 84 43.30 -20.59 7.92
N ALA A 85 43.57 -21.87 8.20
CA ALA A 85 42.64 -22.96 7.93
C ALA A 85 41.34 -22.81 8.75
N LEU A 86 41.45 -22.52 10.05
CA LEU A 86 40.29 -22.30 10.91
C LEU A 86 39.50 -21.03 10.52
N LEU A 87 40.19 -19.94 10.15
CA LEU A 87 39.57 -18.74 9.58
C LEU A 87 38.83 -19.05 8.27
N THR A 88 39.44 -19.86 7.40
CA THR A 88 38.83 -20.29 6.13
C THR A 88 37.51 -20.99 6.38
N LEU A 89 37.51 -21.96 7.30
CA LEU A 89 36.35 -22.77 7.63
C LEU A 89 35.23 -21.96 8.33
N LEU A 90 35.55 -20.96 9.15
CA LEU A 90 34.57 -20.22 9.95
C LEU A 90 34.06 -18.89 9.36
N VAL A 91 34.81 -18.25 8.46
CA VAL A 91 34.55 -16.86 8.00
C VAL A 91 34.16 -16.83 6.52
N ARG A 92 33.30 -15.88 6.11
CA ARG A 92 32.90 -15.70 4.70
C ARG A 92 34.09 -15.31 3.80
N PRO A 93 34.25 -15.86 2.58
CA PRO A 93 35.43 -15.62 1.73
C PRO A 93 35.78 -14.14 1.50
N GLN A 94 34.77 -13.30 1.24
CA GLN A 94 34.93 -11.87 0.90
C GLN A 94 35.49 -10.99 2.03
N GLY A 95 35.54 -11.50 3.28
CA GLY A 95 36.03 -10.75 4.44
C GLY A 95 37.37 -11.21 5.00
N ARG A 96 37.90 -12.35 4.53
CA ARG A 96 39.10 -12.98 5.12
C ARG A 96 40.35 -12.18 4.82
N ASN A 97 41.18 -11.98 5.84
CA ASN A 97 42.56 -11.53 5.66
C ASN A 97 43.48 -12.65 6.16
N TYR A 98 44.27 -13.26 5.27
CA TYR A 98 45.17 -14.36 5.63
C TYR A 98 46.53 -13.86 6.15
N ASN A 99 47.19 -14.68 6.96
CA ASN A 99 48.55 -14.47 7.46
C ASN A 99 48.78 -13.18 8.29
N VAL A 100 47.71 -12.51 8.74
CA VAL A 100 47.81 -11.25 9.50
C VAL A 100 48.53 -11.45 10.83
N ALA A 101 48.38 -12.62 11.44
CA ALA A 101 49.11 -13.01 12.66
C ALA A 101 50.65 -13.04 12.49
N ALA A 102 51.15 -13.21 11.26
CA ALA A 102 52.59 -13.10 10.95
C ALA A 102 53.01 -11.68 10.53
N GLY A 103 52.09 -10.71 10.54
CA GLY A 103 52.35 -9.33 10.13
C GLY A 103 52.37 -9.08 8.62
N ALA A 104 51.82 -10.00 7.81
CA ALA A 104 51.74 -9.83 6.36
C ALA A 104 50.81 -8.67 5.96
N ASN A 105 51.16 -8.01 4.85
CA ASN A 105 50.31 -6.96 4.29
C ASN A 105 49.04 -7.55 3.65
N LYS A 106 47.95 -6.77 3.69
CA LYS A 106 46.70 -7.11 3.02
C LYS A 106 46.97 -7.34 1.52
N ASN A 107 46.58 -8.51 1.01
CA ASN A 107 46.83 -9.04 -0.35
C ASN A 107 48.17 -9.79 -0.59
N GLU A 108 48.98 -10.13 0.43
CA GLU A 108 50.19 -10.93 0.20
C GLU A 108 49.91 -12.44 -0.03
N ARG A 109 48.79 -12.97 0.49
CA ARG A 109 48.38 -14.37 0.30
C ARG A 109 46.88 -14.47 0.09
N ASP A 110 46.49 -15.22 -0.94
CA ASP A 110 45.09 -15.56 -1.25
C ASP A 110 44.79 -17.04 -0.96
N GLU A 111 43.51 -17.40 -0.92
CA GLU A 111 43.03 -18.79 -0.75
C GLU A 111 43.66 -19.74 -1.79
N ARG A 112 43.93 -19.26 -3.01
CA ARG A 112 44.67 -19.99 -4.05
C ARG A 112 46.11 -20.33 -3.66
N SER A 113 46.81 -19.42 -3.00
CA SER A 113 48.19 -19.60 -2.56
C SER A 113 48.29 -20.69 -1.49
N TYR A 114 47.27 -20.82 -0.64
CA TYR A 114 47.16 -21.94 0.30
C TYR A 114 46.83 -23.25 -0.42
N ILE A 115 45.85 -23.28 -1.33
CA ILE A 115 45.51 -24.52 -2.06
C ILE A 115 46.70 -25.01 -2.90
N ARG A 116 47.48 -24.13 -3.54
CA ARG A 116 48.70 -24.49 -4.29
C ARG A 116 49.94 -24.75 -3.41
N GLY A 117 49.90 -24.42 -2.12
CA GLY A 117 51.02 -24.59 -1.22
C GLY A 117 52.21 -23.69 -1.56
N ALA A 118 51.99 -22.38 -1.59
CA ALA A 118 53.05 -21.39 -1.72
C ALA A 118 53.98 -21.42 -0.50
N HIS A 119 55.24 -21.81 -0.68
CA HIS A 119 56.20 -21.95 0.43
C HIS A 119 57.41 -21.01 0.34
N ASP A 120 57.92 -20.71 -0.87
CA ASP A 120 59.13 -19.91 -1.04
C ASP A 120 59.03 -18.91 -2.21
N ARG A 121 59.90 -17.88 -2.21
CA ARG A 121 60.05 -16.84 -3.24
C ARG A 121 61.47 -16.89 -3.79
N THR A 122 61.69 -17.66 -4.85
CA THR A 122 62.96 -17.69 -5.56
C THR A 122 63.01 -16.65 -6.68
N VAL A 123 64.20 -16.16 -7.02
CA VAL A 123 64.39 -15.35 -8.22
C VAL A 123 64.31 -16.27 -9.44
N GLY A 124 63.35 -16.03 -10.33
CA GLY A 124 63.21 -16.78 -11.58
C GLY A 124 64.29 -16.40 -12.60
N PRO A 125 64.38 -17.12 -13.73
CA PRO A 125 65.41 -16.88 -14.76
C PRO A 125 65.47 -15.43 -15.27
N ASP A 126 64.33 -14.74 -15.28
CA ASP A 126 64.18 -13.34 -15.74
C ASP A 126 64.52 -12.29 -14.67
N GLY A 127 65.14 -12.68 -13.54
CA GLY A 127 65.43 -11.78 -12.42
C GLY A 127 64.20 -11.34 -11.60
N ARG A 128 63.01 -11.86 -11.91
CA ARG A 128 61.75 -11.54 -11.22
C ARG A 128 61.46 -12.52 -10.08
N PRO A 129 60.90 -12.07 -8.94
CA PRO A 129 60.54 -12.96 -7.84
C PRO A 129 59.37 -13.87 -8.23
N GLN A 130 59.59 -15.18 -8.25
CA GLN A 130 58.62 -16.21 -8.55
C GLN A 130 58.27 -17.00 -7.28
N VAL A 131 56.97 -17.17 -7.02
CA VAL A 131 56.49 -17.99 -5.89
C VAL A 131 56.53 -19.46 -6.30
N GLN A 132 57.20 -20.29 -5.51
CA GLN A 132 57.18 -21.74 -5.68
C GLN A 132 55.95 -22.35 -5.00
N TYR A 133 55.33 -23.32 -5.68
CA TYR A 133 54.12 -24.00 -5.26
C TYR A 133 54.35 -25.51 -5.14
N LEU A 134 54.09 -26.07 -3.96
CA LEU A 134 54.15 -27.52 -3.71
C LEU A 134 53.21 -28.29 -4.65
N ARG A 135 52.03 -27.74 -4.94
CA ARG A 135 50.98 -28.34 -5.77
C ARG A 135 50.78 -27.55 -7.05
N SER A 136 51.50 -27.96 -8.10
CA SER A 136 51.55 -27.26 -9.40
C SER A 136 50.65 -27.87 -10.51
N GLY A 137 49.74 -28.78 -10.17
CA GLY A 137 48.84 -29.46 -11.13
C GLY A 137 47.39 -28.93 -11.19
N VAL A 138 46.67 -29.30 -12.24
CA VAL A 138 45.20 -29.13 -12.36
C VAL A 138 44.49 -30.23 -11.57
N GLY A 139 43.33 -29.95 -10.97
CA GLY A 139 42.55 -30.93 -10.20
C GLY A 139 42.99 -31.12 -8.74
N GLN A 140 43.89 -30.26 -8.25
CA GLN A 140 44.31 -30.22 -6.86
C GLN A 140 43.17 -29.74 -5.95
N TYR A 141 42.99 -30.41 -4.81
CA TYR A 141 42.01 -30.06 -3.80
C TYR A 141 42.62 -30.05 -2.39
N SER A 142 42.09 -29.17 -1.54
CA SER A 142 42.33 -29.11 -0.09
C SER A 142 41.06 -29.51 0.65
N VAL A 143 41.22 -30.15 1.80
CA VAL A 143 40.11 -30.45 2.72
C VAL A 143 40.45 -29.87 4.09
N LEU A 144 39.54 -29.06 4.61
CA LEU A 144 39.61 -28.50 5.96
C LEU A 144 38.42 -29.05 6.75
N LEU A 145 38.67 -29.68 7.90
CA LEU A 145 37.63 -30.27 8.74
C LEU A 145 37.85 -29.86 10.20
N ALA A 146 36.79 -29.39 10.85
CA ALA A 146 36.82 -28.96 12.25
C ALA A 146 35.65 -29.58 13.01
N THR A 147 35.98 -30.34 14.05
CA THR A 147 35.01 -31.05 14.89
C THR A 147 34.82 -30.32 16.20
N PHE A 148 33.58 -29.91 16.46
CA PHE A 148 33.17 -29.21 17.67
C PHE A 148 32.39 -30.15 18.57
N ALA A 149 32.78 -30.26 19.85
CA ALA A 149 32.15 -31.14 20.82
C ALA A 149 31.70 -30.36 22.06
N ASN A 150 30.57 -30.77 22.65
CA ASN A 150 30.07 -30.28 23.94
C ASN A 150 29.99 -31.46 24.92
N VAL A 151 30.93 -31.50 25.87
CA VAL A 151 31.08 -32.60 26.84
C VAL A 151 29.82 -32.80 27.70
N HIS A 152 29.12 -31.71 28.04
CA HIS A 152 27.89 -31.77 28.86
C HIS A 152 26.70 -32.37 28.13
N GLN A 153 26.59 -32.11 26.83
CA GLN A 153 25.46 -32.55 26.01
C GLN A 153 25.74 -33.86 25.27
N GLN A 154 26.95 -34.44 25.43
CA GLN A 154 27.45 -35.60 24.68
C GLN A 154 27.17 -35.49 23.18
N SER A 155 27.29 -34.27 22.65
CA SER A 155 26.91 -33.93 21.30
C SER A 155 28.05 -33.20 20.59
N GLY A 156 28.15 -33.45 19.29
CA GLY A 156 29.12 -32.77 18.44
C GLY A 156 28.52 -32.39 17.09
N PHE A 157 29.26 -31.60 16.34
CA PHE A 157 29.08 -31.43 14.91
C PHE A 157 30.44 -31.28 14.25
N THR A 158 30.48 -31.66 12.98
CA THR A 158 31.66 -31.48 12.15
C THR A 158 31.36 -30.53 11.03
N LEU A 159 32.22 -29.52 10.92
CA LEU A 159 32.28 -28.60 9.80
C LEU A 159 33.36 -29.09 8.84
N CYS A 160 33.06 -29.14 7.55
CA CYS A 160 34.03 -29.50 6.52
C CYS A 160 33.93 -28.51 5.35
N GLN A 161 35.06 -28.16 4.75
CA GLN A 161 35.14 -27.35 3.55
C GLN A 161 36.13 -28.00 2.58
N VAL A 162 35.63 -28.40 1.42
CA VAL A 162 36.44 -28.89 0.30
C VAL A 162 36.64 -27.74 -0.68
N LEU A 163 37.91 -27.49 -1.01
CA LEU A 163 38.37 -26.43 -1.90
C LEU A 163 39.06 -27.07 -3.08
N TYR A 164 38.67 -26.75 -4.31
CA TYR A 164 39.39 -27.24 -5.50
C TYR A 164 39.66 -26.12 -6.51
N LEU A 165 40.77 -26.28 -7.23
CA LEU A 165 41.18 -25.40 -8.32
C LEU A 165 40.68 -25.95 -9.64
N ASN A 166 39.85 -25.17 -10.35
CA ASN A 166 39.55 -25.44 -11.75
C ASN A 166 40.66 -24.84 -12.66
N SER A 167 40.66 -25.25 -13.93
CA SER A 167 41.67 -24.87 -14.93
C SER A 167 41.66 -23.38 -15.29
N GLU A 168 40.53 -22.68 -15.13
CA GLU A 168 40.34 -21.27 -15.49
C GLU A 168 40.21 -20.38 -14.24
N SER A 169 41.25 -20.41 -13.41
CA SER A 169 41.41 -19.60 -12.18
C SER A 169 40.41 -19.85 -11.05
N GLY A 170 39.26 -20.48 -11.26
CA GLY A 170 38.21 -20.63 -10.25
C GLY A 170 38.67 -21.40 -9.00
N VAL A 171 38.37 -20.86 -7.82
CA VAL A 171 38.32 -21.65 -6.58
C VAL A 171 36.86 -22.00 -6.33
N GLU A 172 36.53 -23.26 -6.54
CA GLU A 172 35.20 -23.80 -6.23
C GLU A 172 35.21 -24.35 -4.80
N ARG A 173 34.08 -24.18 -4.10
CA ARG A 173 33.97 -24.41 -2.66
C ARG A 173 32.73 -25.24 -2.37
N ILE A 174 32.93 -26.38 -1.72
CA ILE A 174 31.84 -27.21 -1.20
C ILE A 174 31.94 -27.12 0.31
N TYR A 175 30.91 -26.55 0.93
CA TYR A 175 30.73 -26.53 2.37
C TYR A 175 29.91 -27.75 2.77
N ALA A 176 30.33 -28.40 3.85
CA ALA A 176 29.72 -29.62 4.37
C ALA A 176 29.51 -29.53 5.89
N TYR A 177 28.38 -30.08 6.35
CA TYR A 177 27.98 -30.13 7.76
C TYR A 177 27.51 -31.53 8.12
N CYS A 178 27.85 -32.03 9.31
CA CYS A 178 27.32 -33.27 9.84
C CYS A 178 27.10 -33.15 11.35
N ASP A 179 25.98 -33.67 11.85
CA ASP A 179 25.77 -33.90 13.27
C ASP A 179 26.55 -35.14 13.72
N GLY A 180 27.41 -34.98 14.73
CA GLY A 180 28.39 -35.99 15.15
C GLY A 180 29.84 -35.62 14.84
N THR A 181 30.75 -36.51 15.21
CA THR A 181 32.21 -36.35 15.04
C THR A 181 32.69 -37.14 13.82
N ARG A 182 33.25 -36.45 12.83
CA ARG A 182 33.75 -37.02 11.57
C ARG A 182 35.26 -36.79 11.42
N SER A 183 35.89 -37.50 10.49
CA SER A 183 37.34 -37.57 10.27
C SER A 183 37.65 -37.56 8.78
N ILE A 184 38.74 -36.90 8.37
CA ILE A 184 39.16 -36.89 6.97
C ILE A 184 39.62 -38.28 6.52
N VAL A 185 40.32 -39.02 7.40
CA VAL A 185 40.83 -40.36 7.08
C VAL A 185 39.68 -41.35 6.91
N ASP A 186 38.70 -41.31 7.81
CA ASP A 186 37.62 -42.29 7.85
C ASP A 186 36.49 -41.95 6.86
N ASP A 187 36.06 -40.67 6.83
CA ASP A 187 34.88 -40.23 6.05
C ASP A 187 35.23 -39.56 4.72
N LEU A 188 36.49 -39.16 4.47
CA LEU A 188 36.88 -38.35 3.31
C LEU A 188 38.08 -38.93 2.54
N SER A 189 38.47 -40.17 2.84
CA SER A 189 39.40 -40.94 2.01
C SER A 189 38.79 -41.26 0.63
N GLN A 190 39.67 -41.39 -0.37
CA GLN A 190 39.35 -41.77 -1.76
C GLN A 190 38.36 -40.84 -2.50
N LEU A 191 38.26 -39.57 -2.09
CA LEU A 191 37.46 -38.57 -2.81
C LEU A 191 37.96 -38.40 -4.26
N THR A 192 37.04 -38.54 -5.21
CA THR A 192 37.34 -38.41 -6.65
C THR A 192 37.08 -36.97 -7.08
N SER A 193 38.04 -36.32 -7.71
CA SER A 193 37.96 -34.88 -8.03
C SER A 193 36.82 -34.53 -8.97
N GLY A 194 36.14 -33.41 -8.69
CA GLY A 194 35.15 -32.79 -9.58
C GLY A 194 33.70 -32.78 -9.06
N ALA A 195 32.74 -32.71 -9.98
CA ALA A 195 31.32 -32.46 -9.69
C ALA A 195 30.65 -33.54 -8.80
N THR A 196 31.22 -34.73 -8.72
CA THR A 196 30.76 -35.85 -7.90
C THR A 196 31.04 -35.67 -6.40
N LEU A 197 31.97 -34.79 -5.99
CA LEU A 197 32.34 -34.58 -4.58
C LEU A 197 31.13 -34.24 -3.70
N SER A 198 30.26 -33.34 -4.16
CA SER A 198 29.05 -32.96 -3.41
C SER A 198 28.08 -34.13 -3.20
N ARG A 199 28.08 -35.11 -4.11
CA ARG A 199 27.25 -36.31 -4.03
C ARG A 199 27.87 -37.36 -3.11
N GLN A 200 29.17 -37.62 -3.24
CA GLN A 200 29.92 -38.53 -2.36
C GLN A 200 29.80 -38.11 -0.88
N LEU A 201 29.91 -36.80 -0.60
CA LEU A 201 29.71 -36.25 0.74
C LEU A 201 28.29 -36.51 1.29
N ARG A 202 27.25 -36.34 0.45
CA ARG A 202 25.85 -36.62 0.84
C ARG A 202 25.60 -38.11 1.08
N GLU A 203 26.16 -38.98 0.25
CA GLU A 203 26.10 -40.44 0.42
C GLU A 203 26.81 -40.89 1.72
N ARG A 204 27.83 -40.15 2.18
CA ARG A 204 28.51 -40.36 3.47
C ARG A 204 27.85 -39.64 4.67
N GLY A 205 26.70 -39.00 4.47
CA GLY A 205 25.91 -38.40 5.56
C GLY A 205 26.25 -36.94 5.93
N PHE A 206 26.88 -36.18 5.04
CA PHE A 206 27.03 -34.73 5.18
C PHE A 206 25.95 -33.97 4.42
N GLU A 207 25.36 -32.93 5.04
CA GLU A 207 24.65 -31.89 4.31
C GLU A 207 25.66 -31.04 3.53
N THR A 208 25.44 -30.79 2.23
CA THR A 208 26.38 -30.03 1.39
C THR A 208 25.75 -28.84 0.68
N THR A 209 26.47 -27.73 0.58
CA THR A 209 26.07 -26.52 -0.16
C THR A 209 27.29 -25.81 -0.75
N THR A 210 27.05 -25.00 -1.80
CA THR A 210 28.04 -24.04 -2.33
C THR A 210 27.88 -22.64 -1.72
N SER A 211 26.78 -22.39 -0.99
CA SER A 211 26.48 -21.09 -0.38
C SER A 211 26.97 -21.02 1.06
N TYR A 212 27.94 -20.15 1.33
CA TYR A 212 28.42 -19.88 2.69
C TYR A 212 27.29 -19.44 3.62
N THR A 213 26.29 -18.68 3.15
CA THR A 213 25.17 -18.21 3.97
C THR A 213 24.32 -19.36 4.50
N GLN A 214 24.05 -20.36 3.66
CA GLN A 214 23.33 -21.56 4.08
C GLN A 214 24.17 -22.40 5.06
N TYR A 215 25.45 -22.58 4.75
CA TYR A 215 26.40 -23.28 5.60
C TYR A 215 26.51 -22.67 7.00
N PHE A 216 26.66 -21.34 7.07
CA PHE A 216 26.70 -20.59 8.32
C PHE A 216 25.40 -20.80 9.12
N HIS A 217 24.24 -20.75 8.48
CA HIS A 217 22.95 -20.92 9.14
C HIS A 217 22.72 -22.30 9.77
N TRP A 218 23.38 -23.36 9.27
CA TRP A 218 23.33 -24.70 9.91
C TRP A 218 23.89 -24.66 11.32
N TRP A 219 25.14 -24.21 11.48
CA TRP A 219 25.82 -24.22 12.78
C TRP A 219 25.58 -22.96 13.61
N GLN A 220 25.22 -21.82 13.00
CA GLN A 220 24.79 -20.61 13.71
C GLN A 220 23.63 -20.89 14.67
N ARG A 221 22.63 -21.69 14.24
CA ARG A 221 21.49 -22.10 15.08
C ARG A 221 21.96 -22.97 16.24
N LYS A 222 22.80 -23.96 15.99
CA LYS A 222 23.33 -24.89 17.01
C LYS A 222 24.19 -24.18 18.07
N LEU A 223 24.97 -23.18 17.66
CA LEU A 223 25.79 -22.35 18.54
C LEU A 223 25.07 -21.11 19.12
N HIS A 224 23.81 -20.86 18.76
CA HIS A 224 23.04 -19.68 19.15
C HIS A 224 23.74 -18.33 18.86
N LEU A 225 24.47 -18.25 17.73
CA LEU A 225 25.29 -17.09 17.38
C LEU A 225 24.48 -15.99 16.67
N ARG A 226 24.87 -14.73 16.92
CA ARG A 226 24.45 -13.59 16.08
C ARG A 226 25.21 -13.59 14.76
N SER A 227 24.60 -13.05 13.70
CA SER A 227 25.16 -13.03 12.35
C SER A 227 26.54 -12.36 12.25
N LYS A 228 26.80 -11.32 13.06
CA LYS A 228 28.10 -10.63 13.13
C LYS A 228 29.20 -11.37 13.91
N ALA A 229 28.92 -12.50 14.58
CA ALA A 229 29.90 -13.17 15.43
C ALA A 229 31.20 -13.54 14.67
N MET A 230 31.08 -13.96 13.40
CA MET A 230 32.25 -14.30 12.58
C MET A 230 32.94 -13.09 11.95
N ASP A 231 32.22 -11.99 11.72
CA ASP A 231 32.85 -10.73 11.32
C ASP A 231 33.74 -10.18 12.45
N ILE A 232 33.26 -10.26 13.70
CA ILE A 232 34.06 -9.93 14.89
C ILE A 232 35.23 -10.90 15.05
N PHE A 233 35.02 -12.22 14.95
CA PHE A 233 36.10 -13.22 15.06
C PHE A 233 37.24 -12.96 14.07
N ASN A 234 36.90 -12.75 12.79
CA ASN A 234 37.85 -12.39 11.73
C ASN A 234 38.63 -11.10 12.02
N GLN A 235 37.95 -10.10 12.60
CA GLN A 235 38.60 -8.85 13.02
C GLN A 235 39.54 -9.10 14.20
N THR A 236 39.12 -9.82 15.25
CA THR A 236 39.93 -10.14 16.43
C THR A 236 41.24 -10.84 16.06
N VAL A 237 41.19 -11.86 15.18
CA VAL A 237 42.41 -12.57 14.73
C VAL A 237 43.34 -11.68 13.88
N ALA A 238 42.81 -10.60 13.29
CA ALA A 238 43.57 -9.62 12.53
C ALA A 238 44.11 -8.43 13.35
N VAL A 239 43.73 -8.27 14.63
CA VAL A 239 44.25 -7.16 15.45
C VAL A 239 45.64 -7.48 15.97
N LYS A 240 46.66 -6.88 15.34
CA LYS A 240 48.07 -6.99 15.75
C LYS A 240 48.37 -6.20 17.04
N ASP A 241 47.75 -5.04 17.21
CA ASP A 241 47.79 -4.22 18.42
C ASP A 241 46.40 -3.67 18.74
N VAL A 242 45.86 -4.00 19.92
CA VAL A 242 44.60 -3.40 20.43
C VAL A 242 44.91 -2.02 21.03
N GLN A 243 45.39 -1.07 20.21
CA GLN A 243 45.82 0.25 20.71
C GLN A 243 44.68 1.04 21.39
N ARG A 244 43.41 0.78 21.02
CA ARG A 244 42.21 1.30 21.69
C ARG A 244 41.06 0.30 21.67
N LEU A 245 40.87 -0.43 22.77
CA LEU A 245 39.77 -1.37 22.99
C LEU A 245 38.38 -0.71 22.78
N ASP A 246 38.21 0.53 23.22
CA ASP A 246 36.94 1.27 23.12
C ASP A 246 36.48 1.44 21.66
N MET A 247 37.42 1.71 20.75
CA MET A 247 37.12 1.88 19.33
C MET A 247 36.76 0.53 18.70
N PHE A 248 37.46 -0.53 19.07
CA PHE A 248 37.12 -1.89 18.63
C PHE A 248 35.70 -2.29 19.06
N ILE A 249 35.33 -2.08 20.33
CA ILE A 249 33.97 -2.37 20.83
C ILE A 249 32.94 -1.51 20.10
N ARG A 250 33.17 -0.20 19.97
CA ARG A 250 32.22 0.74 19.32
C ARG A 250 32.03 0.48 17.81
N GLN A 251 33.07 0.07 17.10
CA GLN A 251 33.01 -0.16 15.65
C GLN A 251 32.54 -1.57 15.27
N HIS A 252 32.86 -2.58 16.09
CA HIS A 252 32.67 -3.98 15.73
C HIS A 252 31.62 -4.72 16.58
N MET A 253 31.51 -4.42 17.87
CA MET A 253 30.54 -5.06 18.76
C MET A 253 29.20 -4.31 18.86
N LEU A 254 29.20 -2.98 18.79
CA LEU A 254 27.96 -2.20 18.82
C LEU A 254 27.30 -2.12 17.43
N GLU A 255 25.99 -2.37 17.39
CA GLU A 255 25.19 -2.23 16.18
C GLU A 255 24.84 -0.76 15.91
N ARG A 256 25.39 -0.19 14.83
CA ARG A 256 25.02 1.14 14.34
C ARG A 256 23.59 1.14 13.83
N GLN A 257 22.64 1.48 14.70
CA GLN A 257 21.22 1.64 14.36
C GLN A 257 21.01 2.91 13.51
N PRO A 258 20.23 2.86 12.42
CA PRO A 258 19.97 4.01 11.54
C PRO A 258 18.89 4.93 12.14
N TRP A 259 19.24 5.61 13.23
CA TRP A 259 18.33 6.52 13.94
C TRP A 259 17.93 7.74 13.09
N SER A 260 18.85 8.26 12.26
CA SER A 260 18.59 9.32 11.27
C SER A 260 17.37 8.98 10.40
N ASP A 261 17.36 7.77 9.86
CA ASP A 261 16.41 7.35 8.83
C ASP A 261 15.03 7.07 9.45
N ARG A 262 15.02 6.58 10.71
CA ARG A 262 13.78 6.45 11.50
C ARG A 262 13.17 7.80 11.85
N VAL A 263 14.00 8.77 12.27
CA VAL A 263 13.53 10.13 12.59
C VAL A 263 13.03 10.84 11.33
N ALA A 264 13.74 10.73 10.20
CA ALA A 264 13.30 11.31 8.93
C ALA A 264 11.94 10.73 8.48
N LYS A 265 11.73 9.41 8.58
CA LYS A 265 10.45 8.77 8.29
C LYS A 265 9.32 9.22 9.23
N LEU A 266 9.60 9.37 10.52
CA LEU A 266 8.62 9.85 11.49
C LEU A 266 8.20 11.31 11.20
N LEU A 267 9.16 12.17 10.86
CA LEU A 267 8.89 13.57 10.49
C LEU A 267 8.09 13.68 9.19
N ALA A 268 8.41 12.88 8.16
CA ALA A 268 7.64 12.82 6.92
C ALA A 268 6.18 12.42 7.18
N HIS A 269 5.96 11.35 7.95
CA HIS A 269 4.62 10.87 8.28
C HIS A 269 3.81 11.87 9.13
N PHE A 270 4.47 12.58 10.04
CA PHE A 270 3.83 13.67 10.78
C PHE A 270 3.42 14.84 9.87
N HIS A 271 4.20 15.14 8.83
CA HIS A 271 3.87 16.17 7.85
C HIS A 271 2.66 15.78 7.00
N GLU A 272 2.63 14.56 6.47
CA GLU A 272 1.48 13.98 5.74
C GLU A 272 0.19 14.06 6.57
N LEU A 273 0.25 13.66 7.85
CA LEU A 273 -0.90 13.70 8.75
C LEU A 273 -1.37 15.14 9.03
N SER A 274 -0.43 16.08 9.17
CA SER A 274 -0.72 17.49 9.41
C SER A 274 -1.39 18.14 8.19
N GLU A 275 -0.93 17.82 6.98
CA GLU A 275 -1.53 18.31 5.72
C GLU A 275 -2.94 17.73 5.52
N ALA A 276 -3.12 16.43 5.74
CA ALA A 276 -4.43 15.78 5.69
C ALA A 276 -5.43 16.39 6.69
N HIS A 277 -4.98 16.70 7.91
CA HIS A 277 -5.79 17.41 8.90
C HIS A 277 -6.17 18.83 8.43
N ALA A 278 -5.21 19.59 7.90
CA ALA A 278 -5.45 20.95 7.39
C ALA A 278 -6.45 20.97 6.23
N MET A 279 -6.36 19.99 5.31
CA MET A 279 -7.35 19.80 4.23
C MET A 279 -8.74 19.50 4.77
N LEU A 280 -8.86 18.63 5.77
CA LEU A 280 -10.14 18.27 6.38
C LEU A 280 -10.80 19.46 7.11
N VAL A 281 -10.01 20.25 7.84
CA VAL A 281 -10.48 21.50 8.47
C VAL A 281 -10.94 22.51 7.41
N LYS A 282 -10.19 22.65 6.30
CA LYS A 282 -10.58 23.52 5.17
C LYS A 282 -11.90 23.08 4.54
N ALA A 283 -12.08 21.77 4.31
CA ALA A 283 -13.30 21.21 3.72
C ALA A 283 -14.52 21.43 4.63
N ARG A 284 -14.41 21.20 5.95
CA ARG A 284 -15.48 21.51 6.92
C ARG A 284 -15.88 22.98 6.89
N ARG A 285 -14.90 23.89 6.89
CA ARG A 285 -15.15 25.33 6.82
C ARG A 285 -15.81 25.76 5.50
N GLN A 286 -15.48 25.09 4.39
CA GLN A 286 -16.16 25.30 3.10
C GLN A 286 -17.62 24.84 3.16
N GLU A 287 -17.90 23.69 3.78
CA GLU A 287 -19.27 23.19 3.97
C GLU A 287 -20.11 24.16 4.82
N GLU A 288 -19.57 24.62 5.95
CA GLU A 288 -20.21 25.60 6.85
C GLU A 288 -20.58 26.90 6.13
N LEU A 289 -19.67 27.42 5.29
CA LEU A 289 -19.91 28.65 4.51
C LEU A 289 -20.91 28.45 3.37
N LEU A 290 -20.97 27.27 2.76
CA LEU A 290 -21.88 26.97 1.65
C LEU A 290 -23.30 26.57 2.09
N ARG A 291 -23.45 26.00 3.29
CA ARG A 291 -24.75 25.59 3.86
C ARG A 291 -25.84 26.69 3.80
N PRO A 292 -25.62 27.93 4.29
CA PRO A 292 -26.64 28.99 4.21
C PRO A 292 -26.95 29.43 2.76
N VAL A 293 -26.01 29.29 1.82
CA VAL A 293 -26.24 29.57 0.40
C VAL A 293 -27.16 28.53 -0.21
N VAL A 294 -26.96 27.24 0.11
CA VAL A 294 -27.83 26.14 -0.34
C VAL A 294 -29.25 26.28 0.23
N GLU A 295 -29.39 26.61 1.52
CA GLU A 295 -30.69 26.85 2.15
C GLU A 295 -31.42 28.05 1.56
N SER A 296 -30.69 29.13 1.26
CA SER A 296 -31.25 30.31 0.60
C SER A 296 -31.65 30.02 -0.85
N GLY A 297 -30.86 29.23 -1.57
CA GLY A 297 -31.20 28.73 -2.92
C GLY A 297 -32.43 27.83 -2.95
N ARG A 298 -32.62 26.98 -1.93
CA ARG A 298 -33.85 26.17 -1.77
C ARG A 298 -35.08 27.08 -1.56
N ARG A 299 -35.00 28.04 -0.64
CA ARG A 299 -36.07 29.03 -0.40
C ARG A 299 -36.41 29.83 -1.65
N TYR A 300 -35.40 30.30 -2.39
CA TYR A 300 -35.59 31.00 -3.66
C TYR A 300 -36.31 30.14 -4.70
N ARG A 301 -35.89 28.89 -4.92
CA ARG A 301 -36.56 27.98 -5.88
C ARG A 301 -38.02 27.74 -5.52
N GLN A 302 -38.31 27.50 -4.24
CA GLN A 302 -39.68 27.31 -3.78
C GLN A 302 -40.55 28.56 -4.08
N ARG A 303 -40.08 29.76 -3.72
CA ARG A 303 -40.79 31.01 -4.04
C ARG A 303 -40.91 31.27 -5.54
N SER A 304 -39.92 30.86 -6.34
CA SER A 304 -39.98 30.97 -7.81
C SER A 304 -41.05 30.06 -8.41
N ILE A 305 -41.23 28.85 -7.89
CA ILE A 305 -42.29 27.92 -8.31
C ILE A 305 -43.66 28.45 -7.90
N GLU A 306 -43.81 28.94 -6.66
CA GLU A 306 -45.04 29.57 -6.18
C GLU A 306 -45.42 30.80 -7.03
N LEU A 307 -44.45 31.64 -7.38
CA LEU A 307 -44.64 32.81 -8.25
C LEU A 307 -45.06 32.39 -9.67
N GLN A 308 -44.39 31.40 -10.26
CA GLN A 308 -44.72 30.93 -11.61
C GLN A 308 -46.15 30.35 -11.65
N ALA A 309 -46.53 29.53 -10.67
CA ALA A 309 -47.88 28.99 -10.58
C ALA A 309 -48.94 30.09 -10.44
N ALA A 310 -48.67 31.14 -9.65
CA ALA A 310 -49.55 32.30 -9.54
C ALA A 310 -49.65 33.12 -10.84
N GLN A 311 -48.56 33.24 -11.60
CA GLN A 311 -48.54 33.89 -12.92
C GLN A 311 -49.34 33.09 -13.96
N GLU A 312 -49.20 31.76 -13.98
CA GLU A 312 -49.97 30.87 -14.84
C GLU A 312 -51.48 30.92 -14.52
N GLN A 313 -51.84 30.94 -13.22
CA GLN A 313 -53.22 31.17 -12.79
C GLN A 313 -53.77 32.53 -13.23
N LEU A 314 -52.99 33.60 -13.08
CA LEU A 314 -53.38 34.94 -13.50
C LEU A 314 -53.56 35.03 -15.02
N ALA A 315 -52.69 34.39 -15.80
CA ALA A 315 -52.80 34.30 -17.26
C ALA A 315 -54.04 33.50 -17.71
N ALA A 316 -54.53 32.57 -16.89
CA ALA A 316 -55.76 31.81 -17.16
C ALA A 316 -57.06 32.58 -16.80
N LEU A 317 -56.99 33.63 -15.97
CA LEU A 317 -58.18 34.38 -15.52
C LEU A 317 -59.05 34.93 -16.68
N PRO A 318 -58.52 35.53 -17.77
CA PRO A 318 -59.35 36.04 -18.86
C PRO A 318 -60.19 34.94 -19.52
N VAL A 319 -59.63 33.74 -19.70
CA VAL A 319 -60.32 32.58 -20.27
C VAL A 319 -61.39 32.06 -19.31
N TYR A 320 -61.07 31.99 -18.01
CA TYR A 320 -62.03 31.62 -16.96
C TYR A 320 -63.21 32.59 -16.90
N TYR A 321 -62.96 33.90 -16.87
CA TYR A 321 -64.00 34.93 -16.86
C TYR A 321 -64.82 34.94 -18.16
N ALA A 322 -64.20 34.74 -19.33
CA ALA A 322 -64.93 34.61 -20.59
C ALA A 322 -65.88 33.40 -20.56
N ARG A 323 -65.42 32.25 -20.07
CA ARG A 323 -66.25 31.04 -19.90
C ARG A 323 -67.39 31.25 -18.91
N ALA A 324 -67.10 31.79 -17.73
CA ALA A 324 -68.12 32.06 -16.70
C ALA A 324 -69.16 33.08 -17.19
N ARG A 325 -68.72 34.13 -17.90
CA ARG A 325 -69.61 35.11 -18.54
C ARG A 325 -70.46 34.48 -19.64
N SER A 326 -69.90 33.59 -20.45
CA SER A 326 -70.68 32.83 -21.46
C SER A 326 -71.76 31.99 -20.78
N GLN A 327 -71.39 31.18 -19.78
CA GLN A 327 -72.32 30.33 -19.03
C GLN A 327 -73.45 31.10 -18.34
N LEU A 328 -73.19 32.34 -17.90
CA LEU A 328 -74.20 33.22 -17.31
C LEU A 328 -75.11 33.88 -18.36
N LEU A 329 -74.55 34.34 -19.49
CA LEU A 329 -75.29 35.10 -20.50
C LEU A 329 -76.04 34.21 -21.50
N GLU A 330 -75.57 33.00 -21.77
CA GLU A 330 -76.15 32.08 -22.74
C GLU A 330 -77.62 31.72 -22.43
N PRO A 331 -78.02 31.41 -21.17
CA PRO A 331 -79.43 31.25 -20.80
C PRO A 331 -80.25 32.53 -20.99
N CYS A 332 -79.69 33.70 -20.66
CA CYS A 332 -80.38 34.99 -20.85
C CYS A 332 -80.58 35.28 -22.35
N CYS A 333 -79.57 35.05 -23.19
CA CYS A 333 -79.68 35.18 -24.64
C CYS A 333 -80.76 34.26 -25.21
N ALA A 334 -80.82 33.00 -24.77
CA ALA A 334 -81.86 32.06 -25.17
C ALA A 334 -83.27 32.53 -24.74
N GLN A 335 -83.42 33.06 -23.52
CA GLN A 335 -84.68 33.63 -23.04
C GLN A 335 -85.12 34.86 -23.87
N TRP A 336 -84.20 35.80 -24.15
CA TRP A 336 -84.50 36.96 -24.98
C TRP A 336 -84.82 36.57 -26.43
N GLN A 337 -84.14 35.56 -26.99
CA GLN A 337 -84.47 35.01 -28.32
C GLN A 337 -85.89 34.41 -28.36
N GLN A 338 -86.29 33.67 -27.32
CA GLN A 338 -87.67 33.17 -27.20
C GLN A 338 -88.69 34.31 -27.09
N GLN A 339 -88.40 35.36 -26.33
CA GLN A 339 -89.29 36.53 -26.22
C GLN A 339 -89.38 37.31 -27.55
N ILE A 340 -88.27 37.48 -28.27
CA ILE A 340 -88.27 38.11 -29.61
C ILE A 340 -89.12 37.29 -30.57
N ALA A 341 -88.95 35.97 -30.61
CA ALA A 341 -89.75 35.08 -31.46
C ALA A 341 -91.25 35.17 -31.13
N PHE A 342 -91.61 35.13 -29.84
CA PHE A 342 -93.00 35.30 -29.40
C PHE A 342 -93.57 36.66 -29.83
N CYS A 343 -92.83 37.75 -29.64
CA CYS A 343 -93.27 39.08 -30.06
C CYS A 343 -93.38 39.21 -31.59
N SER A 344 -92.48 38.59 -32.37
CA SER A 344 -92.60 38.60 -33.83
C SER A 344 -93.81 37.81 -34.33
N ASP A 345 -94.13 36.68 -33.69
CA ASP A 345 -95.32 35.88 -34.02
C ASP A 345 -96.62 36.64 -33.67
N GLU A 346 -96.64 37.34 -32.53
CA GLU A 346 -97.79 38.19 -32.15
C GLU A 346 -97.94 39.39 -33.09
N ILE A 347 -96.85 40.01 -33.54
CA ILE A 347 -96.88 41.08 -34.57
C ILE A 347 -97.43 40.54 -35.89
N GLN A 348 -96.91 39.43 -36.42
CA GLN A 348 -97.41 38.81 -37.66
C GLN A 348 -98.91 38.47 -37.56
N ARG A 349 -99.35 37.97 -36.40
CA ARG A 349 -100.76 37.68 -36.11
C ARG A 349 -101.62 38.94 -36.07
N LEU A 350 -101.11 40.06 -35.55
CA LEU A 350 -101.82 41.33 -35.52
C LEU A 350 -101.86 42.00 -36.90
N ASP A 351 -100.78 41.95 -37.67
CA ASP A 351 -100.74 42.44 -39.04
C ASP A 351 -101.71 41.65 -39.94
N ALA A 352 -101.74 40.32 -39.83
CA ALA A 352 -102.73 39.49 -40.54
C ALA A 352 -104.18 39.83 -40.15
N LYS A 353 -104.45 40.15 -38.87
CA LYS A 353 -105.77 40.64 -38.44
C LYS A 353 -106.09 42.03 -38.99
N LEU A 354 -105.10 42.93 -39.05
CA LEU A 354 -105.28 44.28 -39.61
C LEU A 354 -105.57 44.22 -41.11
N GLU A 355 -104.85 43.39 -41.87
CA GLU A 355 -105.14 43.19 -43.28
C GLU A 355 -106.52 42.56 -43.51
N ASN A 356 -106.91 41.55 -42.73
CA ASN A 356 -108.27 41.00 -42.80
C ASN A 356 -109.32 42.08 -42.51
N LEU A 357 -109.16 42.87 -41.43
CA LEU A 357 -110.06 43.98 -41.08
C LEU A 357 -110.09 45.08 -42.15
N ARG A 358 -108.96 45.37 -42.81
CA ARG A 358 -108.91 46.30 -43.96
C ARG A 358 -109.69 45.75 -45.15
N THR A 359 -109.56 44.46 -45.45
CA THR A 359 -110.35 43.83 -46.52
C THR A 359 -111.83 43.77 -46.18
N ASP A 360 -112.20 43.56 -44.91
CA ASP A 360 -113.58 43.60 -44.43
C ASP A 360 -114.16 45.02 -44.51
N ILE A 361 -113.40 46.06 -44.14
CA ILE A 361 -113.81 47.47 -44.29
C ILE A 361 -114.02 47.81 -45.77
N ALA A 362 -113.03 47.52 -46.64
CA ALA A 362 -113.15 47.81 -48.08
C ALA A 362 -114.33 47.04 -48.72
N ARG A 363 -114.60 45.81 -48.27
CA ARG A 363 -115.78 45.05 -48.67
C ARG A 363 -117.07 45.70 -48.19
N LEU A 364 -117.14 46.12 -46.92
CA LEU A 364 -118.33 46.78 -46.35
C LEU A 364 -118.58 48.16 -47.00
N GLU A 365 -117.54 48.90 -47.38
CA GLU A 365 -117.66 50.14 -48.16
C GLU A 365 -118.31 49.86 -49.53
N VAL A 366 -117.86 48.83 -50.24
CA VAL A 366 -118.47 48.39 -51.51
C VAL A 366 -119.91 47.88 -51.32
N GLU A 367 -120.19 47.14 -50.24
CA GLU A 367 -121.56 46.72 -49.88
C GLU A 367 -122.46 47.93 -49.56
N ILE A 368 -121.96 48.98 -48.91
CA ILE A 368 -122.70 50.23 -48.63
C ILE A 368 -122.95 51.06 -49.90
N GLU A 369 -121.95 51.20 -50.77
CA GLU A 369 -122.13 51.93 -52.03
C GLU A 369 -123.17 51.22 -52.93
N SER A 370 -123.06 49.90 -53.07
CA SER A 370 -123.99 49.10 -53.87
C SER A 370 -125.39 48.95 -53.26
N ALA A 371 -125.54 48.97 -51.92
CA ALA A 371 -126.84 48.87 -51.24
C ALA A 371 -127.67 50.17 -51.26
N GLY A 372 -127.13 51.30 -51.74
CA GLY A 372 -127.92 52.53 -51.90
C GLY A 372 -127.16 53.86 -51.85
N GLY A 373 -125.83 53.84 -51.71
CA GLY A 373 -125.00 55.05 -51.65
C GLY A 373 -125.19 55.99 -52.84
N ASP A 374 -125.26 55.47 -54.06
CA ASP A 374 -125.52 56.27 -55.27
C ASP A 374 -126.89 56.95 -55.27
N ARG A 375 -127.90 56.28 -54.70
CA ARG A 375 -129.25 56.84 -54.60
C ARG A 375 -129.31 57.98 -53.58
N LEU A 376 -128.50 57.93 -52.53
CA LEU A 376 -128.33 59.00 -51.54
C LEU A 376 -127.53 60.19 -52.10
N LYS A 377 -126.45 59.94 -52.86
CA LYS A 377 -125.64 60.99 -53.51
C LYS A 377 -126.44 61.84 -54.51
N LEU A 378 -127.51 61.28 -55.11
CA LEU A 378 -128.39 61.96 -56.08
C LEU A 378 -129.58 62.73 -55.45
N LEU A 379 -129.88 62.56 -54.16
CA LEU A 379 -131.00 63.26 -53.51
C LEU A 379 -130.84 64.79 -53.46
N PRO A 380 -129.66 65.37 -53.17
CA PRO A 380 -129.51 66.84 -53.09
C PRO A 380 -129.83 67.55 -54.40
N SER A 381 -129.41 67.00 -55.54
CA SER A 381 -129.68 67.58 -56.86
C SER A 381 -131.16 67.45 -57.26
N LEU A 382 -131.80 66.32 -56.95
CA LEU A 382 -133.25 66.14 -57.15
C LEU A 382 -134.07 67.13 -56.31
N ILE A 383 -133.70 67.34 -55.03
CA ILE A 383 -134.35 68.33 -54.16
C ILE A 383 -134.18 69.74 -54.73
N GLN A 384 -132.99 70.08 -55.23
CA GLN A 384 -132.72 71.39 -55.82
C GLN A 384 -133.53 71.64 -57.11
N GLN A 385 -133.74 70.59 -57.92
CA GLN A 385 -134.54 70.65 -59.14
C GLN A 385 -136.04 70.85 -58.85
N GLU A 386 -136.60 70.15 -57.86
CA GLU A 386 -137.99 70.33 -57.42
C GLU A 386 -138.24 71.71 -56.78
N LEU A 387 -137.26 72.27 -56.07
CA LEU A 387 -137.34 73.64 -55.53
C LEU A 387 -137.44 74.70 -56.64
N GLN A 388 -136.68 74.56 -57.73
CA GLN A 388 -136.79 75.45 -58.90
C GLN A 388 -138.15 75.32 -59.61
N LEU A 389 -138.72 74.11 -59.68
CA LEU A 389 -140.08 73.89 -60.18
C LEU A 389 -141.16 74.51 -59.25
N ALA A 390 -140.91 74.56 -57.94
CA ALA A 390 -141.79 75.24 -56.99
C ALA A 390 -141.73 76.77 -57.11
N GLU A 391 -140.55 77.35 -57.33
CA GLU A 391 -140.38 78.80 -57.55
C GLU A 391 -141.02 79.27 -58.86
N THR A 392 -140.78 78.58 -59.97
CA THR A 392 -141.41 78.89 -61.27
C THR A 392 -142.94 78.80 -61.23
N LYS A 393 -143.51 77.84 -60.48
CA LYS A 393 -144.97 77.77 -60.21
C LYS A 393 -145.47 78.92 -59.33
N ARG A 394 -144.71 79.35 -58.31
CA ARG A 394 -145.05 80.51 -57.47
C ARG A 394 -145.05 81.81 -58.26
N ASP A 395 -144.07 82.03 -59.13
CA ASP A 395 -144.01 83.25 -59.95
C ASP A 395 -145.06 83.25 -61.06
N SER A 396 -145.39 82.09 -61.63
CA SER A 396 -146.53 81.97 -62.56
C SER A 396 -147.85 82.31 -61.87
N ARG A 397 -148.05 81.88 -60.61
CA ARG A 397 -149.21 82.25 -59.80
C ARG A 397 -149.25 83.75 -59.49
N ARG A 398 -148.13 84.36 -59.09
CA ARG A 398 -148.04 85.82 -58.85
C ARG A 398 -148.38 86.64 -60.10
N ARG A 399 -147.95 86.19 -61.29
CA ARG A 399 -148.30 86.84 -62.57
C ARG A 399 -149.80 86.71 -62.90
N PHE A 400 -150.44 85.62 -62.49
CA PHE A 400 -151.89 85.46 -62.66
C PHE A 400 -152.68 86.33 -61.68
N GLU A 401 -152.27 86.38 -60.41
CA GLU A 401 -152.90 87.23 -59.38
C GLU A 401 -152.75 88.73 -59.69
N ALA A 402 -151.68 89.16 -60.34
CA ALA A 402 -151.47 90.57 -60.75
C ALA A 402 -152.34 91.03 -61.95
N ASN A 403 -152.82 90.10 -62.79
CA ASN A 403 -153.64 90.42 -63.97
C ASN A 403 -155.16 90.41 -63.69
N LEU A 404 -155.57 90.21 -62.43
CA LEU A 404 -156.97 90.22 -61.99
C LEU A 404 -157.37 91.51 -61.25
N SER A 405 -156.47 92.50 -61.19
CA SER A 405 -156.65 93.75 -60.42
C SER A 405 -156.65 95.04 -61.27
N THR A 406 -156.88 94.93 -62.58
CA THR A 406 -157.16 96.02 -63.54
C THR A 406 -158.05 95.51 -64.66
#